data_AF-A0A7K1KML0-F1
#
_entry.id   AF-A0A7K1KML0-F1
#
_cell.length_a   1.000
_cell.length_b   1.000
_cell.length_c   1.000
_cell.angle_alpha   90.00
_cell.angle_beta   90.00
_cell.angle_gamma   90.00
#
_symmetry.space_group_name_H-M   'P 1'
#
loop_
_entity.id
_entity.type
_entity.pdbx_description
1 polymer ?
#
loop_
_entity_poly.entity_id
_entity_poly.type
_entity_poly.pdbx_seq_one_letter_code
_entity_poly.pdbx_strand_id
1 'polypeptide(L)'
;MYRYPDETIRRRLPGRMIDGNVIRYTRDMNAEQLDALGYNEAIPVVRQPHTVYTTEWIKDELVYREQIVTAVVDEAARDAALARSIRAERDRLLGLSDWTQLADAPLSEDERDAWTAYRQELRDVPQQARFPGAVAWPELHEPAG
;
A
#
# COMPACT_ATOMS: atom_id res chain seq x y z
N MET A 1 -14.50 -7.82 -12.16
CA MET A 1 -15.31 -6.60 -12.40
C MET A 1 -15.96 -6.74 -13.76
N TYR A 2 -16.72 -5.76 -14.25
CA TYR A 2 -17.34 -5.82 -15.57
C TYR A 2 -17.05 -4.57 -16.37
N ARG A 3 -16.66 -4.75 -17.64
CA ARG A 3 -16.59 -3.68 -18.64
C ARG A 3 -17.98 -3.49 -19.23
N TYR A 4 -18.40 -2.25 -19.34
CA TYR A 4 -19.69 -1.84 -19.87
C TYR A 4 -19.54 -1.39 -21.34
N PRO A 5 -20.67 -1.21 -22.06
CA PRO A 5 -20.64 -0.72 -23.44
C PRO A 5 -20.09 0.70 -23.58
N ASP A 6 -20.23 1.51 -22.51
CA ASP A 6 -19.63 2.84 -22.38
C ASP A 6 -18.16 2.81 -21.95
N GLU A 7 -17.55 1.63 -21.98
CA GLU A 7 -16.16 1.33 -21.60
C GLU A 7 -15.84 1.51 -20.11
N THR A 8 -16.84 1.86 -19.28
CA THR A 8 -16.63 1.97 -17.83
C THR A 8 -16.46 0.60 -17.18
N ILE A 9 -15.61 0.52 -16.14
CA ILE A 9 -15.43 -0.68 -15.34
C ILE A 9 -16.24 -0.56 -14.04
N ARG A 10 -17.13 -1.51 -13.77
CA ARG A 10 -17.98 -1.51 -12.58
C ARG A 10 -17.94 -2.84 -11.84
N ARG A 11 -18.22 -2.82 -10.53
CA ARG A 11 -18.16 -4.03 -9.69
C ARG A 11 -19.31 -5.01 -9.89
N ARG A 12 -20.46 -4.52 -10.35
CA ARG A 12 -21.67 -5.32 -10.54
C ARG A 12 -22.25 -5.01 -11.91
N LEU A 13 -22.78 -6.01 -12.59
CA LEU A 13 -23.66 -5.82 -13.74
C LEU A 13 -24.97 -5.14 -13.31
N PRO A 14 -25.67 -4.43 -14.21
CA PRO A 14 -27.04 -4.04 -13.93
C PRO A 14 -27.91 -5.29 -13.77
N GLY A 15 -29.02 -5.21 -13.03
CA GLY A 15 -29.93 -6.36 -12.87
C GLY A 15 -30.78 -6.66 -14.12
N ARG A 16 -30.92 -5.66 -15.00
CA ARG A 16 -31.60 -5.74 -16.29
C ARG A 16 -30.90 -4.86 -17.32
N MET A 17 -30.97 -5.24 -18.60
CA MET A 17 -30.35 -4.56 -19.73
C MET A 17 -31.37 -4.41 -20.86
N ILE A 18 -31.13 -3.44 -21.75
CA ILE A 18 -31.93 -3.25 -22.96
C ILE A 18 -31.20 -3.96 -24.10
N ASP A 19 -31.90 -4.88 -24.77
CA ASP A 19 -31.48 -5.53 -26.01
C ASP A 19 -32.50 -5.17 -27.10
N GLY A 20 -32.17 -4.15 -27.90
CA GLY A 20 -33.12 -3.54 -28.83
C GLY A 20 -34.37 -3.01 -28.11
N ASN A 21 -35.53 -3.61 -28.36
CA ASN A 21 -36.81 -3.25 -27.73
C ASN A 21 -37.21 -4.17 -26.57
N VAL A 22 -36.33 -5.09 -26.16
CA VAL A 22 -36.61 -6.09 -25.12
C VAL A 22 -35.77 -5.80 -23.88
N ILE A 23 -36.38 -5.95 -22.71
CA ILE A 23 -35.66 -5.95 -21.43
C ILE A 23 -35.23 -7.38 -21.12
N ARG A 24 -33.92 -7.60 -20.90
CA ARG A 24 -33.38 -8.88 -20.43
C ARG A 24 -32.91 -8.77 -18.99
N TYR A 25 -33.10 -9.84 -18.22
CA TYR A 25 -32.57 -9.93 -16.86
C TYR A 25 -31.21 -10.62 -16.89
N THR A 26 -30.23 -10.04 -16.19
CA THR A 26 -28.84 -10.52 -16.19
C THR A 26 -28.72 -11.96 -15.68
N ARG A 27 -29.59 -12.36 -14.73
CA ARG A 27 -29.63 -13.74 -14.20
C ARG A 27 -30.03 -14.79 -15.24
N ASP A 28 -30.65 -14.38 -16.33
CA ASP A 28 -31.15 -15.26 -17.40
C ASP A 28 -30.22 -15.20 -18.64
N MET A 29 -29.10 -14.49 -18.54
CA MET A 29 -28.13 -14.31 -19.63
C MET A 29 -26.86 -15.12 -19.40
N ASN A 30 -26.32 -15.70 -20.47
CA ASN A 30 -24.99 -16.29 -20.47
C ASN A 30 -23.90 -15.26 -20.87
N ALA A 31 -22.63 -15.66 -20.79
CA ALA A 31 -21.50 -14.77 -21.06
C ALA A 31 -21.45 -14.28 -22.52
N GLU A 32 -21.85 -15.09 -23.52
CA GLU A 32 -21.90 -14.69 -24.93
C GLU A 32 -22.99 -13.64 -25.19
N GLN A 33 -24.16 -13.80 -24.57
CA GLN A 33 -25.25 -12.84 -24.67
C GLN A 33 -24.89 -11.51 -23.99
N LEU A 34 -24.16 -11.57 -22.87
CA LEU A 34 -23.63 -10.38 -22.21
C LEU A 34 -22.59 -9.68 -23.10
N ASP A 35 -21.67 -10.43 -23.71
CA ASP A 35 -20.68 -9.90 -24.66
C ASP A 35 -21.33 -9.24 -25.87
N ALA A 36 -22.39 -9.86 -26.43
CA ALA A 36 -23.15 -9.28 -27.54
C ALA A 36 -23.79 -7.92 -27.19
N LEU A 37 -24.11 -7.70 -25.90
CA LEU A 37 -24.59 -6.42 -25.39
C LEU A 37 -23.47 -5.49 -24.91
N GLY A 38 -22.18 -5.88 -25.04
CA GLY A 38 -21.02 -5.12 -24.62
C GLY A 38 -20.71 -5.18 -23.12
N TYR A 39 -21.28 -6.16 -22.41
CA TYR A 39 -20.98 -6.43 -21.01
C TYR A 39 -20.02 -7.60 -20.89
N ASN A 40 -18.80 -7.32 -20.43
CA ASN A 40 -17.75 -8.34 -20.34
C ASN A 40 -17.21 -8.45 -18.93
N GLU A 41 -16.72 -9.63 -18.56
CA GLU A 41 -15.86 -9.73 -17.40
C GLU A 41 -14.58 -8.90 -17.65
N ALA A 42 -14.16 -8.16 -16.63
CA ALA A 42 -12.99 -7.32 -16.66
C ALA A 42 -12.08 -7.59 -15.46
N ILE A 43 -10.81 -7.85 -15.75
CA ILE A 43 -9.76 -8.14 -14.80
C ILE A 43 -8.73 -7.01 -14.89
N PRO A 44 -8.80 -5.99 -13.99
CA PRO A 44 -7.81 -4.92 -13.96
C PRO A 44 -6.51 -5.35 -13.29
N VAL A 45 -5.45 -4.56 -13.50
CA VAL A 45 -4.14 -4.79 -12.87
C VAL A 45 -4.14 -4.31 -11.43
N VAL A 46 -3.34 -4.96 -10.59
CA VAL A 46 -3.06 -4.47 -9.23
C VAL A 46 -2.04 -3.34 -9.33
N ARG A 47 -2.41 -2.16 -8.85
CA ARG A 47 -1.55 -0.97 -8.86
C ARG A 47 -0.70 -0.92 -7.59
N GLN A 48 0.57 -0.61 -7.74
CA GLN A 48 1.49 -0.33 -6.63
C GLN A 48 1.50 1.17 -6.32
N PRO A 49 1.75 1.57 -5.06
CA PRO A 49 1.98 2.96 -4.71
C PRO A 49 3.12 3.58 -5.50
N HIS A 50 3.10 4.90 -5.63
CA HIS A 50 4.18 5.68 -6.26
C HIS A 50 4.56 5.21 -7.68
N THR A 51 3.63 4.58 -8.40
CA THR A 51 3.89 4.03 -9.73
C THR A 51 2.89 4.59 -10.72
N VAL A 52 3.39 5.18 -11.80
CA VAL A 52 2.58 5.61 -12.94
C VAL A 52 2.53 4.46 -13.94
N TYR A 53 1.32 4.10 -14.35
CA TYR A 53 1.08 3.01 -15.29
C TYR A 53 0.53 3.54 -16.60
N THR A 54 1.05 3.02 -17.72
CA THR A 54 0.33 2.99 -18.99
C THR A 54 -0.21 1.58 -19.18
N THR A 55 -1.51 1.46 -19.41
CA THR A 55 -2.19 0.17 -19.53
C THR A 55 -3.06 0.12 -20.78
N GLU A 56 -3.32 -1.11 -21.23
CA GLU A 56 -4.21 -1.41 -22.33
C GLU A 56 -5.14 -2.54 -21.93
N TRP A 57 -6.38 -2.51 -22.43
CA TRP A 57 -7.34 -3.59 -22.22
C TRP A 57 -7.33 -4.52 -23.41
N ILE A 58 -7.00 -5.79 -23.19
CA ILE A 58 -6.97 -6.82 -24.23
C ILE A 58 -8.14 -7.77 -24.00
N LYS A 59 -8.95 -7.98 -25.03
CA LYS A 59 -10.03 -8.96 -25.02
C LYS A 59 -9.46 -10.34 -25.36
N ASP A 60 -9.67 -11.28 -24.45
CA ASP A 60 -9.38 -12.70 -24.61
C ASP A 60 -10.71 -13.46 -24.47
N GLU A 61 -11.23 -13.93 -25.59
CA GLU A 61 -12.58 -14.48 -25.73
C GLU A 61 -13.65 -13.54 -25.16
N LEU A 62 -14.20 -13.83 -23.99
CA LEU A 62 -15.29 -13.06 -23.36
C LEU A 62 -14.79 -12.11 -22.24
N VAL A 63 -13.48 -12.15 -21.95
CA VAL A 63 -12.88 -11.48 -20.80
C VAL A 63 -11.91 -10.39 -21.26
N TYR A 64 -12.06 -9.19 -20.73
CA TYR A 64 -11.07 -8.14 -20.88
C TYR A 64 -10.05 -8.20 -19.74
N ARG A 65 -8.76 -8.29 -20.10
CA ARG A 65 -7.65 -8.23 -19.15
C ARG A 65 -6.90 -6.92 -19.37
N GLU A 66 -6.78 -6.13 -18.33
CA GLU A 66 -5.87 -4.97 -18.35
C GLU A 66 -4.44 -5.51 -18.34
N GLN A 67 -3.62 -5.03 -19.25
CA GLN A 67 -2.20 -5.33 -19.34
C GLN A 67 -1.39 -4.06 -19.09
N ILE A 68 -0.27 -4.22 -18.40
CA ILE A 68 0.68 -3.13 -18.17
C ILE A 68 1.59 -3.03 -19.38
N VAL A 69 1.55 -1.88 -20.05
CA VAL A 69 2.50 -1.54 -21.11
C VAL A 69 3.77 -0.97 -20.49
N THR A 70 3.61 -0.01 -19.56
CA THR A 70 4.73 0.54 -18.78
C THR A 70 4.32 0.75 -17.34
N ALA A 71 5.29 0.60 -16.44
CA ALA A 71 5.17 0.94 -15.02
C ALA A 71 6.44 1.70 -14.61
N VAL A 72 6.27 2.96 -14.25
CA VAL A 72 7.38 3.84 -13.85
C VAL A 72 7.19 4.21 -12.39
N VAL A 73 8.11 3.76 -11.55
CA VAL A 73 8.12 4.08 -10.12
C VAL A 73 8.74 5.46 -9.92
N ASP A 74 8.05 6.33 -9.20
CA ASP A 74 8.61 7.54 -8.63
C ASP A 74 9.41 7.16 -7.37
N GLU A 75 10.67 6.80 -7.59
CA GLU A 75 11.62 6.39 -6.56
C GLU A 75 11.76 7.46 -5.47
N ALA A 76 11.77 8.74 -5.85
CA ALA A 76 11.88 9.84 -4.89
C ALA A 76 10.64 9.94 -3.99
N ALA A 77 9.43 9.80 -4.55
CA ALA A 77 8.21 9.79 -3.74
C ALA A 77 8.13 8.55 -2.83
N ARG A 78 8.57 7.39 -3.32
CA ARG A 78 8.63 6.15 -2.54
C ARG A 78 9.60 6.28 -1.38
N ASP A 79 10.81 6.75 -1.64
CA ASP A 79 11.85 6.93 -0.61
C ASP A 79 11.42 7.99 0.41
N ALA A 80 10.78 9.08 -0.03
CA ALA A 80 10.22 10.06 0.88
C ALA A 80 9.11 9.48 1.77
N ALA A 81 8.27 8.58 1.24
CA ALA A 81 7.24 7.90 2.02
C ALA A 81 7.85 6.96 3.07
N LEU A 82 8.85 6.15 2.67
CA LEU A 82 9.58 5.26 3.57
C LEU A 82 10.34 6.04 4.66
N ALA A 83 11.01 7.13 4.29
CA ALA A 83 11.67 8.01 5.25
C ALA A 83 10.71 8.59 6.29
N ARG A 84 9.48 8.96 5.87
CA ARG A 84 8.44 9.44 6.80
C ARG A 84 7.99 8.34 7.75
N SER A 85 7.74 7.11 7.26
CA SER A 85 7.31 6.01 8.13
C SER A 85 8.38 5.63 9.15
N ILE A 86 9.66 5.62 8.75
CA ILE A 86 10.77 5.34 9.67
C ILE A 86 10.90 6.45 10.73
N ARG A 87 10.82 7.72 10.35
CA ARG A 87 10.87 8.82 11.32
C ARG A 87 9.69 8.76 12.30
N ALA A 88 8.50 8.39 11.84
CA ALA A 88 7.34 8.18 12.70
C ALA A 88 7.57 7.04 13.70
N GLU A 89 8.19 5.94 13.27
CA GLU A 89 8.53 4.83 14.16
C GLU A 89 9.59 5.23 15.21
N ARG A 90 10.63 5.96 14.79
CA ARG A 90 11.59 6.57 15.72
C ARG A 90 10.89 7.43 16.76
N ASP A 91 10.01 8.32 16.31
CA ASP A 91 9.29 9.25 17.20
C ASP A 91 8.38 8.49 18.17
N ARG A 92 7.75 7.40 17.72
CA ARG A 92 6.97 6.48 18.57
C ARG A 92 7.83 5.84 19.65
N LEU A 93 9.00 5.30 19.30
CA LEU A 93 9.93 4.65 20.24
C LEU A 93 10.53 5.64 21.24
N LEU A 94 10.83 6.87 20.80
CA LEU A 94 11.21 7.96 21.70
C LEU A 94 10.06 8.29 22.66
N GLY A 95 8.83 8.47 22.16
CA GLY A 95 7.68 8.75 23.02
C GLY A 95 7.42 7.65 24.06
N LEU A 96 7.57 6.38 23.69
CA LEU A 96 7.44 5.24 24.61
C LEU A 96 8.51 5.20 25.70
N SER A 97 9.67 5.80 25.46
CA SER A 97 10.79 5.84 26.40
C SER A 97 10.94 7.19 27.12
N ASP A 98 10.02 8.13 26.95
CA ASP A 98 10.14 9.47 27.55
C ASP A 98 10.10 9.44 29.09
N TRP A 99 9.36 8.50 29.69
CA TRP A 99 9.30 8.34 31.14
C TRP A 99 10.66 8.07 31.79
N THR A 100 11.59 7.45 31.05
CA THR A 100 12.95 7.11 31.51
C THR A 100 13.84 8.34 31.68
N GLN A 101 13.43 9.48 31.09
CA GLN A 101 14.19 10.73 31.10
C GLN A 101 13.77 11.65 32.26
N LEU A 102 12.72 11.28 32.99
CA LEU A 102 12.27 12.04 34.15
C LEU A 102 13.27 11.91 35.30
N ALA A 103 13.49 13.00 36.03
CA ALA A 103 14.47 13.02 37.12
C ALA A 103 14.11 12.06 38.26
N ASP A 104 12.82 11.81 38.46
CA ASP A 104 12.21 10.92 39.45
C ASP A 104 11.91 9.51 38.90
N ALA A 105 12.36 9.18 37.68
CA ALA A 105 12.24 7.84 37.14
C ALA A 105 12.90 6.82 38.10
N PRO A 106 12.24 5.69 38.42
CA PRO A 106 12.76 4.69 39.35
C PRO A 106 13.80 3.80 38.66
N LEU A 107 14.87 4.41 38.16
CA LEU A 107 15.96 3.77 37.44
C LEU A 107 17.27 3.97 38.21
N SER A 108 18.07 2.91 38.25
CA SER A 108 19.48 2.98 38.63
C SER A 108 20.29 3.85 37.66
N GLU A 109 21.50 4.22 38.04
CA GLU A 109 22.41 4.98 37.18
C GLU A 109 22.72 4.21 35.88
N ASP A 110 23.02 2.91 35.99
CA ASP A 110 23.30 2.05 34.83
C ASP A 110 22.11 1.93 33.87
N GLU A 111 20.88 1.82 34.40
CA GLU A 111 19.68 1.80 33.56
C GLU A 111 19.45 3.16 32.86
N ARG A 112 19.70 4.28 33.55
CA ARG A 112 19.60 5.63 32.96
C ARG A 112 20.60 5.81 31.82
N ASP A 113 21.81 5.29 31.98
CA ASP A 113 22.85 5.33 30.96
C ASP A 113 22.46 4.46 29.75
N ALA A 114 21.95 3.26 29.98
CA ALA A 114 21.44 2.38 28.92
C ALA A 114 20.30 3.03 28.13
N TRP A 115 19.34 3.67 28.82
CA TRP A 115 18.25 4.40 28.17
C TRP A 115 18.72 5.64 27.40
N THR A 116 19.72 6.36 27.94
CA THR A 116 20.34 7.50 27.27
C THR A 116 21.00 7.08 25.96
N ALA A 117 21.80 6.01 26.00
CA ALA A 117 22.46 5.44 24.82
C ALA A 117 21.44 4.97 23.77
N TYR A 118 20.47 4.16 24.17
CA TYR A 118 19.40 3.66 23.30
C TYR A 118 18.64 4.80 22.60
N ARG A 119 18.24 5.85 23.35
CA ARG A 119 17.53 7.00 22.78
C ARG A 119 18.41 7.83 21.86
N GLN A 120 19.72 7.87 22.09
CA GLN A 120 20.64 8.52 21.16
C GLN A 120 20.72 7.75 19.85
N GLU A 121 20.87 6.42 19.91
CA GLU A 121 20.88 5.57 18.72
C GLU A 121 19.58 5.68 17.91
N LEU A 122 18.42 5.79 18.58
CA LEU A 122 17.15 6.08 17.92
C LEU A 122 17.20 7.41 17.16
N ARG A 123 17.73 8.47 17.77
CA ARG A 123 17.85 9.79 17.12
C ARG A 123 18.77 9.77 15.91
N ASP A 124 19.75 8.87 15.91
CA ASP A 124 20.74 8.68 14.87
C ASP A 124 20.25 7.79 13.70
N VAL A 125 19.05 7.19 13.80
CA VAL A 125 18.45 6.36 12.74
C VAL A 125 18.40 7.06 11.37
N PRO A 126 17.92 8.32 11.24
CA PRO A 126 17.90 9.01 9.94
C PRO A 126 19.28 9.37 9.36
N GLN A 127 20.36 9.22 10.12
CA GLN A 127 21.73 9.53 9.74
C GLN A 127 22.49 8.28 9.26
N GLN A 128 21.87 7.10 9.35
CA GLN A 128 22.46 5.86 8.87
C GLN A 128 22.72 5.91 7.36
N ALA A 129 23.84 5.35 6.91
CA ALA A 129 24.31 5.42 5.53
C ALA A 129 23.33 4.85 4.49
N ARG A 130 22.44 3.93 4.89
CA ARG A 130 21.44 3.30 4.01
C ARG A 130 20.03 3.83 4.23
N PHE A 131 19.85 4.90 5.00
CA PHE A 131 18.53 5.51 5.19
C PHE A 131 18.00 6.09 3.86
N PRO A 132 16.71 5.89 3.51
CA PRO A 132 15.70 5.13 4.23
C PRO A 132 15.60 3.64 3.83
N GLY A 133 16.38 3.20 2.84
CA GLY A 133 16.26 1.86 2.23
C GLY A 133 16.65 0.68 3.15
N ALA A 134 17.53 0.87 4.13
CA ALA A 134 17.81 -0.11 5.17
C ALA A 134 18.20 0.59 6.47
N VAL A 135 17.52 0.21 7.56
CA VAL A 135 17.72 0.77 8.90
C VAL A 135 18.03 -0.36 9.89
N ALA A 136 19.07 -0.17 10.68
CA ALA A 136 19.33 -0.96 11.88
C ALA A 136 18.67 -0.25 13.07
N TRP A 137 17.68 -0.89 13.69
CA TRP A 137 17.07 -0.35 14.89
C TRP A 137 17.88 -0.75 16.12
N PRO A 138 18.11 0.16 17.07
CA PRO A 138 18.77 -0.20 18.31
C PRO A 138 17.89 -1.15 19.13
N GLU A 139 18.53 -2.01 19.91
CA GLU A 139 17.88 -2.84 20.92
C GLU A 139 18.24 -2.29 22.30
N LEU A 140 17.29 -2.33 23.24
CA LEU A 140 17.60 -1.94 24.62
C LEU A 140 18.46 -3.05 25.24
N HIS A 141 19.73 -2.75 25.50
CA HIS A 141 20.60 -3.64 26.25
C HIS A 141 20.37 -3.42 27.75
N GLU A 142 19.90 -4.47 28.46
CA GLU A 142 19.81 -4.43 29.92
C GLU A 142 21.22 -4.45 30.54
N PRO A 143 21.52 -3.59 31.54
CA PRO A 143 22.76 -3.68 32.28
C PRO A 143 22.83 -5.00 33.05
N ALA A 144 24.02 -5.63 33.10
CA ALA A 144 24.23 -6.82 33.90
C ALA A 144 24.08 -6.47 35.39
N GLY A 145 23.07 -7.04 36.05
CA GLY A 145 22.76 -6.81 37.47
C GLY A 145 23.75 -7.40 38.46
#